data_AF-H1LJK0-F1
#
_entry.id   AF-H1LJK0-F1
#
_cell.length_a   1.000
_cell.length_b   1.000
_cell.length_c   1.000
_cell.angle_alpha   90.00
_cell.angle_beta   90.00
_cell.angle_gamma   90.00
#
_symmetry.space_group_name_H-M   'P 1'
#
loop_
_entity.id
_entity.type
_entity.pdbx_description
1 polymer ?
#
loop_
_entity_poly.entity_id
_entity_poly.type
_entity_poly.pdbx_seq_one_letter_code
_entity_poly.pdbx_strand_id
1 'polypeptide(L)'
;MSKCCEKELRVLTEAQIERFFNILNQASELIQKAKDQSYLDSLIETLSVVQDQDATNLELSDADTQKLTHICSGFNRSDYDSETLRKGIQMAILKATRVDNIQANYQITPDTIANVIGYIISGIFRGTDTISLLDPAMGTGNLLTALYNQLHNTLNLTPSISGIENRRCHV
;
A
#
# COMPACT_ATOMS: atom_id res chain seq x y z
N MET A 1 -12.14 -15.92 -23.11
CA MET A 1 -12.01 -16.45 -21.73
C MET A 1 -13.40 -16.47 -21.09
N SER A 2 -13.74 -17.52 -20.34
CA SER A 2 -15.10 -17.71 -19.76
C SER A 2 -15.30 -16.85 -18.50
N LYS A 3 -16.52 -16.31 -18.29
CA LYS A 3 -16.93 -15.56 -17.08
C LYS A 3 -16.61 -16.28 -15.75
N CYS A 4 -16.49 -17.60 -15.77
CA CYS A 4 -16.09 -18.40 -14.60
C CYS A 4 -14.64 -18.14 -14.19
N CYS A 5 -13.74 -18.06 -15.17
CA CYS A 5 -12.31 -17.83 -14.96
C CYS A 5 -12.02 -16.41 -14.45
N GLU A 6 -12.77 -15.40 -14.91
CA GLU A 6 -12.67 -14.02 -14.37
C GLU A 6 -13.11 -13.92 -12.91
N LYS A 7 -14.13 -14.70 -12.51
CA LYS A 7 -14.61 -14.71 -11.13
C LYS A 7 -13.61 -15.40 -10.19
N GLU A 8 -13.04 -16.52 -10.61
CA GLU A 8 -11.98 -17.22 -9.85
C GLU A 8 -10.73 -16.36 -9.68
N LEU A 9 -10.31 -15.65 -10.73
CA LEU A 9 -9.17 -14.73 -10.67
C LEU A 9 -9.42 -13.58 -9.68
N ARG A 10 -10.62 -12.98 -9.67
CA ARG A 10 -10.98 -11.93 -8.72
C ARG A 10 -10.99 -12.39 -7.26
N VAL A 11 -11.54 -13.58 -7.01
CA VAL A 11 -11.57 -14.18 -5.66
C VAL A 11 -10.14 -14.44 -5.16
N LEU A 12 -9.24 -14.88 -6.05
CA LEU A 12 -7.83 -15.07 -5.72
C LEU A 12 -7.16 -13.74 -5.35
N THR A 13 -7.40 -12.67 -6.10
CA THR A 13 -6.86 -11.34 -5.81
C THR A 13 -7.35 -10.79 -4.47
N GLU A 14 -8.64 -10.90 -4.16
CA GLU A 14 -9.19 -10.45 -2.87
C GLU A 14 -8.55 -11.19 -1.69
N ALA A 15 -8.40 -12.52 -1.81
CA ALA A 15 -7.72 -13.32 -0.80
C ALA A 15 -6.23 -12.95 -0.65
N GLN A 16 -5.54 -12.61 -1.74
CA GLN A 16 -4.15 -12.14 -1.70
C GLN A 16 -4.04 -10.78 -1.01
N ILE A 17 -4.95 -9.84 -1.30
CA ILE A 17 -5.01 -8.52 -0.62
C ILE A 17 -5.19 -8.74 0.88
N GLU A 18 -6.17 -9.55 1.27
CA GLU A 18 -6.47 -9.83 2.68
C GLU A 18 -5.29 -10.51 3.38
N ARG A 19 -4.66 -11.50 2.74
CA ARG A 19 -3.47 -12.18 3.26
C ARG A 19 -2.33 -11.19 3.51
N PHE A 20 -2.04 -10.32 2.55
CA PHE A 20 -0.97 -9.33 2.71
C PHE A 20 -1.31 -8.30 3.78
N PHE A 21 -2.53 -7.78 3.80
CA PHE A 21 -3.00 -6.90 4.87
C PHE A 21 -2.87 -7.55 6.25
N ASN A 22 -3.23 -8.83 6.39
CA ASN A 22 -3.14 -9.54 7.67
C ASN A 22 -1.70 -9.72 8.15
N ILE A 23 -0.74 -9.93 7.25
CA ILE A 23 0.71 -9.95 7.58
C ILE A 23 1.11 -8.57 8.12
N LEU A 24 0.81 -7.51 7.37
CA LEU A 24 1.13 -6.13 7.79
C LEU A 24 0.49 -5.80 9.14
N ASN A 25 -0.77 -6.18 9.33
CA ASN A 25 -1.51 -5.89 10.54
C ASN A 25 -0.93 -6.59 11.77
N GLN A 26 -0.70 -7.91 11.69
CA GLN A 26 -0.19 -8.68 12.84
C GLN A 26 1.20 -8.23 13.25
N ALA A 27 2.07 -7.95 12.27
CA ALA A 27 3.40 -7.41 12.52
C ALA A 27 3.32 -6.01 13.17
N SER A 28 2.47 -5.13 12.64
CA SER A 28 2.29 -3.78 13.18
C SER A 28 1.75 -3.79 14.61
N GLU A 29 0.77 -4.65 14.92
CA GLU A 29 0.21 -4.79 16.28
C GLU A 29 1.24 -5.34 17.28
N LEU A 30 2.11 -6.25 16.84
CA LEU A 30 3.20 -6.77 17.65
C LEU A 30 4.21 -5.66 18.00
N ILE A 31 4.68 -4.92 16.98
CA ILE A 31 5.63 -3.82 17.15
C ILE A 31 5.01 -2.72 18.01
N GLN A 32 3.75 -2.36 17.74
CA GLN A 32 2.99 -1.35 18.49
C GLN A 32 3.00 -1.65 19.98
N LYS A 33 2.66 -2.90 20.34
CA LYS A 33 2.63 -3.32 21.74
C LYS A 33 4.02 -3.37 22.37
N ALA A 34 5.02 -3.83 21.62
CA ALA A 34 6.38 -3.97 22.14
C ALA A 34 7.05 -2.62 22.41
N LYS A 35 6.73 -1.60 21.62
CA LYS A 35 7.38 -0.28 21.65
C LYS A 35 6.51 0.84 22.23
N ASP A 36 5.25 0.56 22.54
CA ASP A 36 4.27 1.55 23.04
C ASP A 36 4.19 2.80 22.14
N GLN A 37 4.03 2.59 20.84
CA GLN A 37 3.99 3.65 19.82
C GLN A 37 2.68 3.63 19.00
N SER A 38 2.54 4.56 18.04
CA SER A 38 1.37 4.59 17.17
C SER A 38 1.29 3.36 16.25
N TYR A 39 0.09 3.03 15.77
CA TYR A 39 -0.05 1.96 14.77
C TYR A 39 0.65 2.36 13.48
N LEU A 40 0.58 3.64 13.08
CA LEU A 40 1.23 4.17 11.88
C LEU A 40 2.75 4.01 11.92
N ASP A 41 3.41 4.37 13.04
CA ASP A 41 4.86 4.21 13.19
C ASP A 41 5.25 2.73 13.13
N SER A 42 4.45 1.87 13.77
CA SER A 42 4.65 0.42 13.74
C SER A 42 4.44 -0.18 12.34
N LEU A 43 3.53 0.38 11.55
CA LEU A 43 3.32 0.00 10.15
C LEU A 43 4.50 0.39 9.27
N ILE A 44 5.10 1.57 9.49
CA ILE A 44 6.29 2.01 8.76
C ILE A 44 7.46 1.07 9.02
N GLU A 45 7.68 0.72 10.29
CA GLU A 45 8.68 -0.27 10.69
C GLU A 45 8.40 -1.65 10.07
N THR A 46 7.15 -2.10 10.11
CA THR A 46 6.72 -3.35 9.45
C THR A 46 7.03 -3.35 7.96
N LEU A 47 6.78 -2.23 7.26
CA LEU A 47 7.05 -2.12 5.83
C LEU A 47 8.55 -2.18 5.51
N SER A 48 9.40 -1.63 6.39
CA SER A 48 10.86 -1.78 6.27
C SER A 48 11.27 -3.25 6.39
N VAL A 49 10.70 -3.99 7.35
CA VAL A 49 10.96 -5.44 7.50
C VAL A 49 10.51 -6.22 6.28
N VAL A 50 9.33 -5.91 5.74
CA VAL A 50 8.79 -6.57 4.54
C VAL A 50 9.68 -6.29 3.33
N GLN A 51 10.26 -5.09 3.24
CA GLN A 51 11.15 -4.68 2.15
C GLN A 51 12.53 -5.33 2.25
N ASP A 52 13.15 -5.28 3.42
CA ASP A 52 14.54 -5.69 3.63
C ASP A 52 14.66 -7.16 4.05
N GLN A 53 13.54 -7.79 4.44
CA GLN A 53 13.47 -9.12 5.04
C GLN A 53 14.32 -9.27 6.31
N ASP A 54 14.49 -8.17 7.04
CA ASP A 54 15.31 -8.07 8.23
C ASP A 54 14.56 -7.36 9.37
N ALA A 55 14.49 -8.01 10.53
CA ALA A 55 13.84 -7.50 11.73
C ALA A 55 14.83 -7.12 12.86
N THR A 56 16.15 -7.24 12.62
CA THR A 56 17.17 -7.15 13.68
C THR A 56 17.37 -5.73 14.22
N ASN A 57 17.03 -4.70 13.44
CA ASN A 57 17.28 -3.29 13.80
C ASN A 57 16.12 -2.59 14.54
N LEU A 58 15.13 -3.33 15.04
CA LEU A 58 13.89 -2.77 15.60
C LEU A 58 13.89 -2.59 17.11
N GLU A 59 14.99 -2.94 17.79
CA GLU A 59 15.12 -2.88 19.26
C GLU A 59 14.05 -3.70 20.01
N LEU A 60 13.59 -4.81 19.40
CA LEU A 60 12.63 -5.73 20.00
C LEU A 60 13.31 -6.78 20.88
N SER A 61 12.54 -7.40 21.78
CA SER A 61 13.01 -8.58 22.51
C SER A 61 13.27 -9.76 21.56
N ASP A 62 14.20 -10.66 21.89
CA ASP A 62 14.47 -11.85 21.06
C ASP A 62 13.20 -12.66 20.73
N ALA A 63 12.30 -12.78 21.71
CA ALA A 63 11.03 -13.48 21.54
C ALA A 63 10.10 -12.78 20.55
N ASP A 64 10.04 -11.45 20.57
CA ASP A 64 9.19 -10.68 19.66
C ASP A 64 9.82 -10.55 18.26
N THR A 65 11.15 -10.46 18.17
CA THR A 65 11.89 -10.55 16.90
C THR A 65 11.60 -11.87 16.20
N GLN A 66 11.66 -13.00 16.91
CA GLN A 66 11.35 -14.31 16.33
C GLN A 66 9.90 -14.41 15.84
N LYS A 67 8.93 -13.89 16.61
CA LYS A 67 7.52 -13.84 16.18
C LYS A 67 7.34 -12.95 14.95
N LEU A 68 7.98 -11.79 14.92
CA LEU A 68 7.92 -10.87 13.79
C LEU A 68 8.49 -11.50 12.52
N THR A 69 9.66 -12.14 12.62
CA THR A 69 10.25 -12.90 11.51
C THR A 69 9.30 -14.01 11.04
N HIS A 70 8.65 -14.73 11.95
CA HIS A 70 7.68 -15.76 11.59
C HIS A 70 6.47 -15.18 10.83
N ILE A 71 5.88 -14.07 11.31
CA ILE A 71 4.77 -13.39 10.64
C ILE A 71 5.19 -12.93 9.22
N CYS A 72 6.34 -12.24 9.11
CA CYS A 72 6.82 -11.73 7.83
C CYS A 72 7.28 -12.82 6.87
N SER A 73 7.63 -14.02 7.34
CA SER A 73 7.96 -15.16 6.47
C SER A 73 6.78 -15.63 5.59
N GLY A 74 5.55 -15.25 5.95
CA GLY A 74 4.37 -15.46 5.11
C GLY A 74 4.28 -14.55 3.89
N PHE A 75 5.19 -13.58 3.75
CA PHE A 75 5.27 -12.70 2.60
C PHE A 75 6.36 -13.14 1.63
N ASN A 76 5.97 -13.37 0.38
CA ASN A 76 6.90 -13.50 -0.73
C ASN A 76 6.48 -12.54 -1.86
N ARG A 77 7.41 -11.71 -2.33
CA ARG A 77 7.16 -10.70 -3.36
C ARG A 77 6.63 -11.31 -4.66
N SER A 78 7.02 -12.53 -5.01
CA SER A 78 6.57 -13.20 -6.25
C SER A 78 5.07 -13.50 -6.27
N ASP A 79 4.42 -13.52 -5.11
CA ASP A 79 3.05 -14.00 -4.96
C ASP A 79 2.01 -12.91 -5.23
N TYR A 80 2.43 -11.68 -5.52
CA TYR A 80 1.56 -10.51 -5.60
C TYR A 80 1.90 -9.63 -6.80
N ASP A 81 0.88 -9.08 -7.46
CA ASP A 81 1.06 -7.98 -8.41
C ASP A 81 1.11 -6.62 -7.68
N SER A 82 1.45 -5.56 -8.41
CA SER A 82 1.60 -4.21 -7.83
C SER A 82 0.29 -3.66 -7.25
N GLU A 83 -0.85 -4.00 -7.84
CA GLU A 83 -2.15 -3.49 -7.43
C GLU A 83 -2.65 -4.19 -6.15
N THR A 84 -2.37 -5.48 -6.03
CA THR A 84 -2.61 -6.30 -4.84
C THR A 84 -1.81 -5.79 -3.65
N LEU A 85 -0.51 -5.52 -3.86
CA LEU A 85 0.35 -4.92 -2.84
C LEU A 85 -0.16 -3.53 -2.41
N ARG A 86 -0.48 -2.65 -3.38
CA ARG A 86 -0.99 -1.30 -3.12
C ARG A 86 -2.26 -1.35 -2.27
N LYS A 87 -3.20 -2.24 -2.59
CA LYS A 87 -4.47 -2.40 -1.85
C LYS A 87 -4.27 -2.96 -0.44
N GLY A 88 -3.36 -3.92 -0.26
CA GLY A 88 -3.01 -4.41 1.08
C GLY A 88 -2.43 -3.31 1.97
N ILE A 89 -1.52 -2.50 1.42
CA ILE A 89 -0.96 -1.31 2.10
C ILE A 89 -2.05 -0.28 2.39
N GLN A 90 -2.94 -0.01 1.43
CA GLN A 90 -4.09 0.89 1.62
C GLN A 90 -4.97 0.44 2.79
N MET A 91 -5.28 -0.85 2.91
CA MET A 91 -6.06 -1.36 4.05
C MET A 91 -5.34 -1.15 5.38
N ALA A 92 -4.02 -1.34 5.43
CA ALA A 92 -3.22 -1.08 6.62
C ALA A 92 -3.22 0.41 7.00
N ILE A 93 -3.10 1.32 6.03
CA ILE A 93 -3.18 2.77 6.23
C ILE A 93 -4.57 3.19 6.70
N LEU A 94 -5.64 2.60 6.16
CA LEU A 94 -7.01 2.86 6.61
C LEU A 94 -7.22 2.42 8.06
N LYS A 95 -6.59 1.31 8.48
CA LYS A 95 -6.57 0.91 9.89
C LYS A 95 -5.79 1.91 10.75
N ALA A 96 -4.58 2.30 10.35
CA ALA A 96 -3.77 3.31 11.04
C ALA A 96 -4.57 4.61 11.26
N THR A 97 -5.23 5.09 10.20
CA THR A 97 -6.10 6.28 10.24
C THR A 97 -7.18 6.19 11.32
N ARG A 98 -7.78 5.02 11.51
CA ARG A 98 -8.83 4.79 12.51
C ARG A 98 -8.26 4.63 13.92
N VAL A 99 -7.20 3.84 14.09
CA VAL A 99 -6.60 3.55 15.40
C VAL A 99 -5.95 4.80 15.98
N ASP A 100 -5.21 5.53 15.17
CA ASP A 100 -4.44 6.71 15.59
C ASP A 100 -5.24 8.02 15.45
N ASN A 101 -6.53 7.95 15.08
CA ASN A 101 -7.43 9.11 14.91
C ASN A 101 -6.85 10.23 14.02
N ILE A 102 -6.27 9.84 12.88
CA ILE A 102 -5.63 10.77 11.94
C ILE A 102 -6.69 11.76 11.40
N GLN A 103 -6.37 13.06 11.47
CA GLN A 103 -7.28 14.13 11.05
C GLN A 103 -7.64 14.03 9.56
N ALA A 104 -8.83 14.52 9.20
CA ALA A 104 -9.42 14.36 7.86
C ALA A 104 -8.52 14.84 6.70
N ASN A 105 -7.79 15.93 6.91
CA ASN A 105 -6.87 16.50 5.91
C ASN A 105 -5.58 15.69 5.68
N TYR A 106 -5.39 14.59 6.39
CA TYR A 106 -4.26 13.66 6.23
C TYR A 106 -4.69 12.24 5.88
N GLN A 107 -5.96 12.08 5.53
CA GLN A 107 -6.48 10.80 5.11
C GLN A 107 -6.06 10.48 3.69
N ILE A 108 -5.96 9.19 3.42
CA ILE A 108 -5.70 8.63 2.11
C ILE A 108 -6.77 9.08 1.10
N THR A 109 -6.35 9.48 -0.10
CA THR A 109 -7.28 9.65 -1.23
C THR A 109 -7.84 8.27 -1.63
N PRO A 110 -9.14 8.00 -1.48
CA PRO A 110 -9.71 6.68 -1.76
C PRO A 110 -9.62 6.29 -3.24
N ASP A 111 -9.60 4.99 -3.52
CA ASP A 111 -9.54 4.44 -4.88
C ASP A 111 -10.67 4.95 -5.79
N THR A 112 -11.83 5.27 -5.23
CA THR A 112 -12.94 5.83 -6.01
C THR A 112 -12.55 7.17 -6.65
N ILE A 113 -11.82 8.02 -5.93
CA ILE A 113 -11.33 9.30 -6.46
C ILE A 113 -10.25 9.05 -7.50
N ALA A 114 -9.31 8.12 -7.22
CA ALA A 114 -8.28 7.74 -8.18
C ALA A 114 -8.88 7.24 -9.51
N ASN A 115 -9.92 6.41 -9.45
CA ASN A 115 -10.61 5.89 -10.63
C ASN A 115 -11.24 7.00 -11.48
N VAL A 116 -11.89 7.99 -10.84
CA VAL A 116 -12.48 9.14 -11.53
C VAL A 116 -11.39 9.96 -12.23
N ILE A 117 -10.31 10.26 -11.52
CA ILE A 117 -9.19 11.03 -12.10
C ILE A 117 -8.51 10.24 -13.22
N GLY A 118 -8.26 8.94 -13.05
CA GLY A 118 -7.65 8.10 -14.06
C GLY A 118 -8.51 7.97 -15.32
N TYR A 119 -9.84 7.94 -15.18
CA TYR A 119 -10.77 7.99 -16.31
C TYR A 119 -10.64 9.32 -17.08
N ILE A 120 -10.59 10.45 -16.37
CA ILE A 120 -10.43 11.78 -16.97
C ILE A 120 -9.10 11.87 -17.71
N ILE A 121 -7.99 11.48 -17.07
CA ILE A 121 -6.64 11.48 -17.68
C ILE A 121 -6.64 10.60 -18.94
N SER A 122 -7.17 9.38 -18.86
CA SER A 122 -7.22 8.46 -20.01
C SER A 122 -8.03 8.99 -21.18
N GLY A 123 -9.09 9.79 -20.92
CA GLY A 123 -9.88 10.43 -21.94
C GLY A 123 -9.16 11.59 -22.62
N ILE A 124 -8.51 12.46 -21.84
CA ILE A 124 -7.80 13.65 -22.34
C ILE A 124 -6.53 13.29 -23.10
N PHE A 125 -5.75 12.34 -22.58
CA PHE A 125 -4.44 11.96 -23.09
C PHE A 125 -4.48 10.70 -23.96
N ARG A 126 -5.64 10.39 -24.55
CA ARG A 126 -5.76 9.25 -25.46
C ARG A 126 -4.85 9.46 -26.68
N GLY A 127 -3.99 8.48 -26.95
CA GLY A 127 -3.09 8.50 -28.11
C GLY A 127 -1.77 9.26 -27.88
N THR A 128 -1.48 9.68 -26.65
CA THR A 128 -0.14 10.18 -26.28
C THR A 128 0.77 9.03 -25.90
N ASP A 129 2.03 9.10 -26.33
CA ASP A 129 3.03 8.08 -26.00
C ASP A 129 3.65 8.26 -24.60
N THR A 130 3.51 9.46 -24.01
CA THR A 130 4.10 9.78 -22.71
C THR A 130 3.15 10.61 -21.84
N ILE A 131 3.13 10.32 -20.54
CA ILE A 131 2.37 11.05 -19.52
C ILE A 131 3.31 11.30 -18.34
N SER A 132 3.29 12.53 -17.81
CA SER A 132 3.98 12.90 -16.58
C SER A 132 2.98 13.48 -15.58
N LEU A 133 2.99 12.97 -14.35
CA LEU A 133 2.09 13.38 -13.26
C LEU A 133 2.90 13.90 -12.09
N LEU A 134 2.51 15.07 -11.58
CA LEU A 134 3.05 15.66 -10.35
C LEU A 134 1.92 15.81 -9.33
N ASP A 135 2.09 15.23 -8.15
CA ASP A 135 1.26 15.52 -6.98
C ASP A 135 2.09 16.30 -5.94
N PRO A 136 1.87 17.62 -5.78
CA PRO A 136 2.64 18.45 -4.86
C PRO A 136 2.27 18.24 -3.37
N ALA A 137 1.24 17.43 -3.08
CA ALA A 137 0.79 17.09 -1.74
C ALA A 137 0.34 15.62 -1.70
N MET A 138 1.26 14.72 -2.04
CA MET A 138 0.95 13.31 -2.34
C MET A 138 0.44 12.51 -1.14
N GLY A 139 0.67 12.98 0.09
CA GLY A 139 0.34 12.26 1.32
C GLY A 139 0.96 10.86 1.32
N THR A 140 0.13 9.84 1.47
CA THR A 140 0.55 8.43 1.47
C THR A 140 0.90 7.87 0.09
N GLY A 141 0.75 8.68 -0.98
CA GLY A 141 1.04 8.26 -2.35
C GLY A 141 -0.01 7.33 -2.98
N ASN A 142 -1.13 7.05 -2.30
CA ASN A 142 -2.15 6.13 -2.83
C ASN A 142 -2.77 6.61 -4.14
N LEU A 143 -3.01 7.92 -4.30
CA LEU A 143 -3.54 8.48 -5.54
C LEU A 143 -2.57 8.24 -6.69
N LEU A 144 -1.32 8.67 -6.54
CA LEU A 144 -0.30 8.53 -7.59
C LEU A 144 -0.05 7.07 -7.97
N THR A 145 0.04 6.16 -6.98
CA THR A 145 0.28 4.74 -7.24
C THR A 145 -0.92 4.04 -7.88
N ALA A 146 -2.16 4.41 -7.49
CA ALA A 146 -3.37 3.92 -8.14
C ALA A 146 -3.44 4.41 -9.61
N LEU A 147 -3.16 5.69 -9.85
CA LEU A 147 -3.11 6.25 -11.20
C LEU A 147 -2.02 5.60 -12.05
N TYR A 148 -0.84 5.36 -11.48
CA TYR A 148 0.25 4.66 -12.15
C TYR A 148 -0.21 3.28 -12.66
N ASN A 149 -0.75 2.45 -11.75
CA ASN A 149 -1.24 1.10 -12.10
C ASN A 149 -2.38 1.16 -13.13
N GLN A 150 -3.34 2.08 -12.96
CA GLN A 150 -4.49 2.21 -13.86
C GLN A 150 -4.07 2.64 -15.27
N LEU A 151 -3.24 3.68 -15.39
CA LEU A 151 -2.79 4.21 -16.68
C LEU A 151 -1.86 3.23 -17.39
N HIS A 152 -1.01 2.53 -16.65
CA HIS A 152 -0.17 1.48 -17.20
C HIS A 152 -0.99 0.39 -17.90
N ASN A 153 -2.05 -0.06 -17.23
CA ASN A 153 -2.93 -1.10 -17.76
C ASN A 153 -3.88 -0.60 -18.86
N THR A 154 -4.33 0.66 -18.80
CA THR A 154 -5.36 1.18 -19.71
C THR A 154 -4.77 1.74 -21.01
N LEU A 155 -3.60 2.39 -20.92
CA LEU A 155 -2.97 3.08 -22.04
C LEU A 155 -1.72 2.38 -22.56
N ASN A 156 -1.30 1.26 -21.96
CA ASN A 156 -0.09 0.51 -22.31
C ASN A 156 1.18 1.39 -22.35
N LEU A 157 1.26 2.39 -21.46
CA LEU A 157 2.41 3.28 -21.32
C LEU A 157 2.91 3.26 -19.87
N THR A 158 4.14 3.71 -19.64
CA THR A 158 4.68 3.87 -18.28
C THR A 158 4.68 5.34 -17.92
N PRO A 159 3.73 5.83 -17.09
CA PRO A 159 3.69 7.23 -16.73
C PRO A 159 4.89 7.58 -15.83
N SER A 160 5.48 8.75 -16.06
CA SER A 160 6.41 9.34 -15.09
C SER A 160 5.60 9.93 -13.95
N ILE A 161 5.91 9.58 -12.71
CA ILE A 161 5.21 10.09 -11.53
C ILE A 161 6.21 10.77 -10.60
N SER A 162 5.85 11.95 -10.11
CA SER A 162 6.59 12.71 -9.11
C SER A 162 5.64 13.11 -8.00
N GLY A 163 6.06 12.96 -6.75
CA GLY A 163 5.26 13.33 -5.59
C GLY A 163 6.10 14.09 -4.57
N ILE A 164 5.50 15.10 -3.95
CA ILE A 164 6.11 15.89 -2.89
C ILE A 164 5.20 15.80 -1.66
N GLU A 165 5.81 15.56 -0.51
CA GLU A 165 5.15 15.65 0.79
C GLU A 165 6.09 16.37 1.76
N ASN A 166 5.59 17.42 2.41
CA ASN A 166 6.37 18.23 3.34
C ASN A 166 6.26 17.71 4.79
N ARG A 167 5.39 16.73 5.03
CA ARG A 167 5.11 16.17 6.34
C ARG A 167 5.85 14.86 6.57
N ARG A 168 6.57 14.77 7.68
CA ARG A 168 7.06 13.47 8.18
C ARG A 168 5.91 12.70 8.84
N CYS A 169 5.96 11.38 8.74
CA CYS A 169 5.13 10.48 9.52
C CYS A 169 5.60 10.51 10.98
N HIS A 170 5.04 11.42 11.77
CA HIS A 170 5.08 11.35 13.23
C HIS A 170 3.67 11.74 13.69
N VAL A 171 3.05 10.87 14.50
CA VAL A 171 1.78 11.13 15.17
C VAL A 171 2.05 11.66 16.57
#